data_AF-A0A531KNA4-F1
#
_entry.id   AF-A0A531KNA4-F1
#
_cell.length_a   1.000
_cell.length_b   1.000
_cell.length_c   1.000
_cell.angle_alpha   90.00
_cell.angle_beta   90.00
_cell.angle_gamma   90.00
#
_symmetry.space_group_name_H-M   'P 1'
#
loop_
_entity.id
_entity.type
_entity.pdbx_description
1 polymer ?
#
loop_
_entity_poly.entity_id
_entity_poly.type
_entity_poly.pdbx_seq_one_letter_code
_entity_poly.pdbx_strand_id
1 'polypeptide(L)'
;MIGKTASSAIASLAVLGMVSETAAAGVECYEQVNRPAFYETVYENVLVSPAGQQVEYVPPIYGTRERVVQIAPQRVSYEIVPAIIRTIYRTVKVDDGGYSWQWRLINGRKVLCKIRHKARYERVAETVVVQPERQRRVVSPAEY
;
A
#
# COMPACT_ATOMS: atom_id res chain seq x y z
N MET A 1 66.05 99.96 -76.64
CA MET A 1 66.34 99.19 -77.88
C MET A 1 65.21 98.18 -78.08
N ILE A 2 64.63 97.90 -79.25
CA ILE A 2 64.36 98.65 -80.51
C ILE A 2 63.49 97.74 -81.42
N GLY A 3 62.49 98.28 -82.15
CA GLY A 3 61.67 97.57 -83.16
C GLY A 3 60.14 97.62 -82.92
N LYS A 4 59.25 97.39 -83.91
CA LYS A 4 59.43 97.22 -85.38
C LYS A 4 58.08 97.40 -86.16
N THR A 5 58.09 98.18 -87.25
CA THR A 5 57.23 98.14 -88.49
C THR A 5 55.67 98.21 -88.48
N ALA A 6 55.11 99.11 -89.33
CA ALA A 6 53.85 99.13 -90.13
C ALA A 6 52.53 98.49 -89.59
N SER A 7 51.32 99.12 -89.51
CA SER A 7 50.62 100.25 -90.21
C SER A 7 50.12 99.91 -91.64
N SER A 8 48.89 100.21 -92.12
CA SER A 8 47.70 101.00 -91.69
C SER A 8 46.43 100.54 -92.48
N ALA A 9 45.19 101.08 -92.42
CA ALA A 9 44.26 101.55 -91.35
C ALA A 9 42.86 101.90 -92.00
N ILE A 10 41.78 102.12 -91.21
CA ILE A 10 40.40 102.56 -91.63
C ILE A 10 39.61 101.44 -92.40
N ALA A 11 38.27 101.29 -92.46
CA ALA A 11 37.02 101.98 -92.03
C ALA A 11 36.02 100.97 -91.37
N SER A 12 34.82 101.24 -90.81
CA SER A 12 33.85 102.38 -90.68
C SER A 12 32.55 102.32 -91.54
N LEU A 13 31.38 102.52 -90.87
CA LEU A 13 30.00 102.81 -91.37
C LEU A 13 29.18 101.76 -92.17
N ALA A 14 27.99 101.43 -91.65
CA ALA A 14 26.69 101.54 -92.36
C ALA A 14 25.49 101.43 -91.36
N VAL A 15 24.32 102.00 -91.71
CA VAL A 15 23.06 101.98 -90.92
C VAL A 15 21.91 101.57 -91.85
N LEU A 16 20.87 100.92 -91.29
CA LEU A 16 19.48 100.66 -91.75
C LEU A 16 19.12 99.18 -91.41
N GLY A 17 17.99 98.81 -90.81
CA GLY A 17 16.86 99.57 -90.25
C GLY A 17 15.53 99.26 -90.95
N MET A 18 14.61 98.55 -90.28
CA MET A 18 13.13 98.49 -90.51
C MET A 18 12.45 97.55 -89.47
N VAL A 19 11.33 98.00 -88.89
CA VAL A 19 10.11 97.22 -88.49
C VAL A 19 10.28 95.97 -87.56
N SER A 20 9.90 95.97 -86.27
CA SER A 20 8.53 95.89 -85.66
C SER A 20 7.67 94.72 -86.19
N GLU A 21 6.76 94.03 -85.49
CA GLU A 21 6.24 93.99 -84.11
C GLU A 21 5.44 92.64 -84.02
N THR A 22 5.21 91.89 -82.94
CA THR A 22 4.74 92.18 -81.56
C THR A 22 4.82 90.88 -80.70
N ALA A 23 4.78 91.03 -79.35
CA ALA A 23 4.24 90.08 -78.35
C ALA A 23 4.84 88.66 -78.16
N ALA A 24 4.88 88.07 -76.94
CA ALA A 24 4.78 88.62 -75.57
C ALA A 24 5.23 87.60 -74.48
N ALA A 25 5.73 88.14 -73.35
CA ALA A 25 5.66 87.64 -71.95
C ALA A 25 6.29 86.27 -71.51
N GLY A 26 7.07 86.32 -70.41
CA GLY A 26 7.36 85.18 -69.51
C GLY A 26 8.58 84.31 -69.89
N VAL A 27 9.04 83.34 -69.06
CA VAL A 27 8.66 82.91 -67.70
C VAL A 27 9.91 82.36 -66.98
N GLU A 28 9.97 82.36 -65.64
CA GLU A 28 10.99 81.62 -64.86
C GLU A 28 10.73 80.09 -64.86
N CYS A 29 11.73 79.27 -65.18
CA CYS A 29 11.55 77.83 -65.34
C CYS A 29 11.60 77.06 -64.01
N TYR A 30 10.44 76.57 -63.54
CA TYR A 30 10.31 75.55 -62.50
C TYR A 30 9.44 74.38 -63.00
N GLU A 31 9.94 73.14 -62.89
CA GLU A 31 9.15 71.94 -63.18
C GLU A 31 8.61 71.32 -61.88
N GLN A 32 7.29 71.31 -61.72
CA GLN A 32 6.63 70.80 -60.52
C GLN A 32 6.44 69.27 -60.59
N VAL A 33 7.46 68.52 -60.17
CA VAL A 33 7.42 67.05 -60.11
C VAL A 33 6.49 66.57 -59.00
N ASN A 34 5.21 66.39 -59.32
CA ASN A 34 4.21 65.78 -58.45
C ASN A 34 4.24 64.24 -58.58
N ARG A 35 4.51 63.53 -57.48
CA ARG A 35 4.39 62.06 -57.39
C ARG A 35 3.37 61.70 -56.31
N PRO A 36 2.42 60.78 -56.58
CA PRO A 36 1.47 60.35 -55.57
C PRO A 36 2.16 59.60 -54.43
N ALA A 37 1.63 59.74 -53.21
CA ALA A 37 2.06 58.95 -52.07
C ALA A 37 1.64 57.49 -52.26
N PHE A 38 2.57 56.56 -52.05
CA PHE A 38 2.28 55.13 -51.94
C PHE A 38 1.99 54.77 -50.48
N TYR A 39 0.99 53.91 -50.29
CA TYR A 39 0.62 53.34 -48.99
C TYR A 39 0.55 51.82 -49.13
N GLU A 40 0.98 51.11 -48.09
CA GLU A 40 0.91 49.65 -48.01
C GLU A 40 0.08 49.26 -46.79
N THR A 41 -0.83 48.29 -46.95
CA THR A 41 -1.70 47.82 -45.87
C THR A 41 -1.10 46.57 -45.24
N VAL A 42 -0.48 46.73 -44.07
CA VAL A 42 0.07 45.63 -43.27
C VAL A 42 -1.03 45.02 -42.40
N TYR A 43 -1.09 43.69 -42.36
CA TYR A 43 -1.97 42.93 -41.46
C TYR A 43 -1.14 42.21 -40.39
N GLU A 44 -1.50 42.38 -39.12
CA GLU A 44 -0.84 41.73 -37.98
C GLU A 44 -1.81 40.79 -37.25
N ASN A 45 -1.35 39.59 -36.88
CA ASN A 45 -2.13 38.63 -36.11
C ASN A 45 -1.94 38.86 -34.61
N VAL A 46 -2.78 39.70 -34.02
CA VAL A 46 -2.75 40.01 -32.59
C VAL A 46 -3.43 38.90 -31.76
N LEU A 47 -2.83 38.54 -30.62
CA LEU A 47 -3.38 37.55 -29.70
C LEU A 47 -4.64 38.10 -29.00
N VAL A 48 -5.82 37.61 -29.40
CA VAL A 48 -7.13 38.11 -28.90
C VAL A 48 -7.43 37.66 -27.46
N SER A 49 -6.86 36.54 -27.01
CA SER A 49 -6.97 36.06 -25.62
C SER A 49 -5.77 35.17 -25.27
N PRO A 50 -5.25 35.21 -24.04
CA PRO A 50 -4.32 34.19 -23.53
C PRO A 50 -5.00 32.82 -23.39
N ALA A 51 -4.20 31.78 -23.25
CA ALA A 51 -4.68 30.43 -22.95
C ALA A 51 -5.29 30.37 -21.54
N GLY A 52 -6.47 29.75 -21.42
CA GLY A 52 -7.14 29.54 -20.13
C GLY A 52 -6.61 28.31 -19.38
N GLN A 53 -6.75 28.33 -18.06
CA GLN A 53 -6.51 27.17 -17.20
C GLN A 53 -7.82 26.75 -16.53
N GLN A 54 -8.15 25.47 -16.61
CA GLN A 54 -9.27 24.87 -15.88
C GLN A 54 -8.73 23.96 -14.78
N VAL A 55 -9.24 24.11 -13.55
CA VAL A 55 -8.90 23.27 -12.40
C VAL A 55 -10.15 22.48 -12.02
N GLU A 56 -10.09 21.16 -12.16
CA GLU A 56 -11.15 20.26 -11.71
C GLU A 56 -10.85 19.77 -10.29
N TYR A 57 -11.78 19.99 -9.36
CA TYR A 57 -11.68 19.50 -7.98
C TYR A 57 -12.47 18.20 -7.83
N VAL A 58 -11.76 17.07 -7.81
CA VAL A 58 -12.37 15.75 -7.58
C VAL A 58 -12.56 15.55 -6.07
N PRO A 59 -13.79 15.35 -5.57
CA PRO A 59 -14.04 15.17 -4.13
C PRO A 59 -13.57 13.79 -3.65
N PRO A 60 -13.06 13.68 -2.40
CA PRO A 60 -12.70 12.39 -1.81
C PRO A 60 -13.93 11.52 -1.56
N ILE A 61 -13.84 10.23 -1.90
CA ILE A 61 -14.88 9.23 -1.61
C ILE A 61 -14.67 8.69 -0.19
N TYR A 62 -15.70 8.82 0.64
CA TYR A 62 -15.73 8.25 2.00
C TYR A 62 -16.71 7.09 2.08
N GLY A 63 -16.44 6.13 2.97
CA GLY A 63 -17.34 5.03 3.27
C GLY A 63 -16.93 4.30 4.55
N THR A 64 -17.90 3.78 5.28
CA THR A 64 -17.68 2.83 6.36
C THR A 64 -17.52 1.42 5.80
N ARG A 65 -16.77 0.56 6.49
CA ARG A 65 -16.75 -0.88 6.25
C ARG A 65 -16.87 -1.60 7.58
N GLU A 66 -17.67 -2.65 7.60
CA GLU A 66 -17.65 -3.60 8.69
C GLU A 66 -16.37 -4.45 8.62
N ARG A 67 -15.91 -4.90 9.78
CA ARG A 67 -14.74 -5.76 9.92
C ARG A 67 -14.98 -6.68 11.10
N VAL A 68 -14.75 -7.97 10.88
CA VAL A 68 -14.60 -9.01 11.91
C VAL A 68 -13.33 -8.69 12.71
N VAL A 69 -13.42 -8.54 14.03
CA VAL A 69 -12.33 -8.05 14.90
C VAL A 69 -12.16 -8.99 16.08
N GLN A 70 -10.96 -9.55 16.23
CA GLN A 70 -10.64 -10.51 17.27
C GLN A 70 -10.97 -9.98 18.67
N ILE A 71 -12.02 -10.55 19.28
CA ILE A 71 -12.50 -10.26 20.63
C ILE A 71 -11.63 -10.99 21.66
N ALA A 72 -11.23 -12.23 21.36
CA ALA A 72 -10.33 -13.02 22.20
C ALA A 72 -9.31 -13.83 21.38
N PRO A 73 -8.04 -13.92 21.81
CA PRO A 73 -7.05 -14.80 21.20
C PRO A 73 -7.40 -16.27 21.47
N GLN A 74 -6.88 -17.16 20.60
CA GLN A 74 -6.96 -18.61 20.83
C GLN A 74 -6.29 -18.97 22.17
N ARG A 75 -7.01 -19.68 23.04
CA ARG A 75 -6.52 -20.06 24.38
C ARG A 75 -6.23 -21.56 24.45
N VAL A 76 -5.25 -21.93 25.27
CA VAL A 76 -4.92 -23.33 25.58
C VAL A 76 -5.06 -23.52 27.08
N SER A 77 -5.94 -24.43 27.49
CA SER A 77 -6.12 -24.86 28.88
C SER A 77 -5.67 -26.31 29.04
N TYR A 78 -5.41 -26.70 30.30
CA TYR A 78 -5.13 -28.07 30.68
C TYR A 78 -6.15 -28.50 31.73
N GLU A 79 -7.05 -29.40 31.33
CA GLU A 79 -8.03 -30.02 32.22
C GLU A 79 -7.44 -31.26 32.86
N ILE A 80 -7.61 -31.46 34.16
CA ILE A 80 -7.24 -32.70 34.85
C ILE A 80 -8.35 -33.72 34.64
N VAL A 81 -8.06 -34.80 33.93
CA VAL A 81 -8.95 -35.97 33.83
C VAL A 81 -8.58 -36.92 34.97
N PRO A 82 -9.46 -37.14 35.97
CA PRO A 82 -9.13 -37.88 37.18
C PRO A 82 -8.85 -39.37 36.90
N ALA A 83 -8.05 -39.98 37.77
CA ALA A 83 -7.73 -41.40 37.69
C ALA A 83 -8.98 -42.30 37.81
N ILE A 84 -9.11 -43.28 36.93
CA ILE A 84 -10.15 -44.30 37.01
C ILE A 84 -9.64 -45.43 37.92
N ILE A 85 -10.17 -45.48 39.14
CA ILE A 85 -9.87 -46.54 40.11
C ILE A 85 -10.89 -47.69 40.04
N ARG A 86 -10.45 -48.90 40.39
CA ARG A 86 -11.33 -50.07 40.57
C ARG A 86 -10.88 -50.90 41.76
N THR A 87 -11.81 -51.19 42.67
CA THR A 87 -11.61 -52.20 43.71
C THR A 87 -11.63 -53.58 43.07
N ILE A 88 -10.53 -54.32 43.19
CA ILE A 88 -10.46 -55.75 42.87
C ILE A 88 -10.48 -56.55 44.18
N TYR A 89 -10.99 -57.78 44.13
CA TYR A 89 -10.96 -58.70 45.26
C TYR A 89 -10.01 -59.85 44.95
N ARG A 90 -8.95 -60.02 45.74
CA ARG A 90 -8.07 -61.19 45.66
C ARG A 90 -8.38 -62.13 46.82
N THR A 91 -8.61 -63.40 46.52
CA THR A 91 -8.65 -64.46 47.53
C THR A 91 -7.21 -64.76 47.96
N VAL A 92 -6.88 -64.49 49.22
CA VAL A 92 -5.56 -64.73 49.81
C VAL A 92 -5.66 -65.87 50.83
N LYS A 93 -4.65 -66.74 50.88
CA LYS A 93 -4.51 -67.77 51.91
C LYS A 93 -3.97 -67.10 53.17
N VAL A 94 -4.74 -67.11 54.26
CA VAL A 94 -4.39 -66.45 55.53
C VAL A 94 -3.88 -67.46 56.58
N ASP A 95 -4.27 -68.73 56.43
CA ASP A 95 -3.85 -69.82 57.29
C ASP A 95 -3.66 -71.09 56.45
N ASP A 96 -2.57 -71.83 56.65
CA ASP A 96 -2.25 -73.07 55.92
C ASP A 96 -3.07 -74.28 56.39
N GLY A 97 -3.83 -74.16 57.48
CA GLY A 97 -4.44 -75.28 58.18
C GLY A 97 -3.37 -76.18 58.80
N GLY A 98 -3.57 -77.49 58.71
CA GLY A 98 -2.62 -78.47 59.25
C GLY A 98 -3.28 -79.34 60.32
N TYR A 99 -2.59 -79.57 61.44
CA TYR A 99 -3.04 -80.50 62.47
C TYR A 99 -2.90 -79.93 63.88
N SER A 100 -4.00 -79.91 64.64
CA SER A 100 -4.01 -79.60 66.07
C SER A 100 -4.36 -80.84 66.89
N TRP A 101 -3.71 -81.03 68.02
CA TRP A 101 -4.17 -82.01 69.02
C TRP A 101 -5.29 -81.40 69.88
N GLN A 102 -6.40 -82.12 70.05
CA GLN A 102 -7.50 -81.73 70.92
C GLN A 102 -8.00 -82.93 71.72
N TRP A 103 -8.40 -82.71 72.97
CA TRP A 103 -9.02 -83.75 73.79
C TRP A 103 -10.46 -84.01 73.34
N ARG A 104 -10.82 -85.28 73.15
CA ARG A 104 -12.20 -85.74 73.00
C ARG A 104 -12.50 -86.83 74.01
N LEU A 105 -13.76 -86.95 74.43
CA LEU A 105 -14.22 -88.16 75.09
C LEU A 105 -14.67 -89.15 74.02
N ILE A 106 -14.12 -90.37 74.06
CA ILE A 106 -14.56 -91.51 73.26
C ILE A 106 -14.75 -92.66 74.24
N ASN A 107 -15.96 -93.24 74.26
CA ASN A 107 -16.35 -94.34 75.16
C ASN A 107 -15.97 -94.06 76.64
N GLY A 108 -16.29 -92.85 77.12
CA GLY A 108 -16.03 -92.39 78.49
C GLY A 108 -14.57 -92.01 78.80
N ARG A 109 -13.60 -92.25 77.91
CA ARG A 109 -12.18 -91.97 78.13
C ARG A 109 -11.74 -90.69 77.41
N LYS A 110 -10.92 -89.86 78.06
CA LYS A 110 -10.25 -88.71 77.43
C LYS A 110 -9.14 -89.22 76.52
N VAL A 111 -9.28 -88.98 75.22
CA VAL A 111 -8.30 -89.34 74.18
C VAL A 111 -7.83 -88.06 73.49
N LEU A 112 -6.51 -87.95 73.26
CA LEU A 112 -5.95 -86.84 72.50
C LEU A 112 -6.04 -87.17 71.00
N CYS A 113 -6.87 -86.44 70.26
CA CYS A 113 -7.12 -86.67 68.84
C CYS A 113 -6.40 -85.63 67.97
N LYS A 114 -5.71 -86.08 66.91
CA LYS A 114 -5.08 -85.21 65.91
C LYS A 114 -6.14 -84.77 64.88
N ILE A 115 -6.68 -83.58 65.05
CA ILE A 115 -7.71 -83.00 64.17
C ILE A 115 -7.04 -82.25 63.03
N ARG A 116 -7.46 -82.50 61.79
CA ARG A 116 -7.00 -81.78 60.60
C ARG A 116 -7.86 -80.54 60.33
N HIS A 117 -7.23 -79.38 60.27
CA HIS A 117 -7.86 -78.14 59.80
C HIS A 117 -7.61 -77.94 58.31
N LYS A 118 -8.58 -77.33 57.62
CA LYS A 118 -8.43 -76.89 56.23
C LYS A 118 -7.80 -75.49 56.22
N ALA A 119 -7.00 -75.19 55.20
CA ALA A 119 -6.45 -73.85 54.98
C ALA A 119 -7.58 -72.81 54.91
N ARG A 120 -7.39 -71.65 55.56
CA ARG A 120 -8.35 -70.55 55.56
C ARG A 120 -7.97 -69.52 54.50
N TYR A 121 -8.97 -69.12 53.72
CA TYR A 121 -8.84 -68.11 52.68
C TYR A 121 -9.77 -66.94 53.00
N GLU A 122 -9.34 -65.74 52.63
CA GLU A 122 -10.06 -64.49 52.89
C GLU A 122 -10.04 -63.61 51.63
N ARG A 123 -11.06 -62.76 51.48
CA ARG A 123 -11.17 -61.86 50.32
C ARG A 123 -10.65 -60.47 50.67
N VAL A 124 -9.39 -60.22 50.32
CA VAL A 124 -8.77 -58.89 50.46
C VAL A 124 -9.26 -57.99 49.32
N ALA A 125 -9.66 -56.77 49.66
CA ALA A 125 -9.97 -55.72 48.70
C ALA A 125 -8.70 -54.89 48.41
N GLU A 126 -8.41 -54.65 47.14
CA GLU A 126 -7.27 -53.88 46.67
C GLU A 126 -7.75 -52.82 45.67
N THR A 127 -7.46 -51.55 45.93
CA THR A 127 -7.83 -50.44 45.02
C THR A 127 -6.73 -50.25 43.99
N VAL A 128 -7.01 -50.58 42.73
CA VAL A 128 -6.05 -50.47 41.63
C VAL A 128 -6.45 -49.32 40.69
N VAL A 129 -5.47 -48.50 40.32
CA VAL A 129 -5.62 -47.48 39.27
C VAL A 129 -5.66 -48.20 37.91
N VAL A 130 -6.82 -48.17 37.24
CA VAL A 130 -7.03 -48.79 35.92
C VAL A 130 -6.59 -47.85 34.80
N GLN A 131 -6.80 -46.55 34.98
CA GLN A 131 -6.24 -45.51 34.13
C GLN A 131 -5.72 -44.37 35.03
N PRO A 132 -4.45 -43.96 34.90
CA PRO A 132 -3.89 -42.89 35.72
C PRO A 132 -4.56 -41.55 35.39
N GLU A 133 -4.43 -40.61 36.34
CA GLU A 133 -4.77 -39.22 36.09
C GLU A 133 -3.94 -38.69 34.92
N ARG A 134 -4.58 -37.88 34.07
CA ARG A 134 -3.93 -37.32 32.87
C ARG A 134 -4.40 -35.90 32.62
N GLN A 135 -3.47 -35.03 32.22
CA GLN A 135 -3.84 -33.73 31.69
C GLN A 135 -4.37 -33.87 30.25
N ARG A 136 -5.50 -33.22 29.98
CA ARG A 136 -6.09 -33.05 28.66
C ARG A 136 -5.86 -31.61 28.22
N ARG A 137 -5.05 -31.42 27.17
CA ARG A 137 -4.96 -30.14 26.49
C ARG A 137 -6.28 -29.85 25.79
N VAL A 138 -6.90 -28.73 26.12
CA VAL A 138 -8.08 -28.19 25.42
C VAL A 138 -7.67 -26.89 24.74
N VAL A 139 -8.18 -26.67 23.52
CA VAL A 139 -7.91 -25.48 22.72
C VAL A 139 -9.22 -24.77 22.48
N SER A 140 -9.39 -23.59 23.08
CA SER A 140 -10.49 -22.69 22.78
C SER A 140 -10.12 -21.90 21.51
N PRO A 141 -10.96 -21.87 20.47
CA PRO A 141 -10.71 -21.06 19.28
C PRO A 141 -10.66 -19.57 19.63
N ALA A 142 -10.18 -18.76 18.69
CA ALA A 142 -10.30 -17.30 18.79
C ALA A 142 -11.76 -16.85 18.56
N GLU A 143 -12.15 -15.79 19.25
CA GLU A 143 -13.45 -15.12 19.13
C GLU A 143 -13.26 -13.83 18.31
N TYR A 144 -14.23 -13.46 17.47
CA TYR A 144 -14.04 -12.64 16.26
C TYR A 144 -15.27 -11.79 15.91
#